data_AF-A0A537XC43-F1
#
_entry.id   AF-A0A537XC43-F1
#
_cell.length_a   1.000
_cell.length_b   1.000
_cell.length_c   1.000
_cell.angle_alpha   90.00
_cell.angle_beta   90.00
_cell.angle_gamma   90.00
#
_symmetry.space_group_name_H-M   'P 1'
#
loop_
_entity.id
_entity.type
_entity.pdbx_description
1 polymer ?
#
loop_
_entity_poly.entity_id
_entity_poly.type
_entity_poly.pdbx_seq_one_letter_code
_entity_poly.pdbx_strand_id
1 'polypeptide(L)'
;MAALALLGASASAQAATVTLGPNPLKGATMNAPNGSPPGCGSGSAVCLYFNVSAGGPAYIAPFSGVINTWRVSTGSASGTLTLRVLRPASGSSYTVVASSASHPNATTGVQTFSDTIPVNSGDTIALQNESNAILFGPGATANQVDWMSTASPLADGATMSPNGNTSPSYCGGGPCEAQFNVDLVESTPSGTGPAGPPLGTPPPPRPHLLPAPTLTGLGVTPSRFSLGAGAPRLAAVGARIRFTLNLAALVRFSFARATAGHKVGRACRPGRARSRRKRCTVFVSVGGFSLNGRAGANAVVFSGRLTARRALAAGAYRLGAQAFANGQVSRPARASFTLQPKRKRR
;
A
#
# COMPACT_ATOMS: atom_id res chain seq x y z
N MET A 1 22.98 -47.62 34.72
CA MET A 1 23.32 -46.19 34.93
C MET A 1 24.01 -45.68 33.69
N ALA A 2 23.46 -44.63 33.08
CA ALA A 2 24.08 -43.65 32.16
C ALA A 2 23.03 -43.22 31.12
N ALA A 3 22.20 -42.24 31.48
CA ALA A 3 21.38 -41.52 30.52
C ALA A 3 22.23 -40.35 29.97
N LEU A 4 22.58 -40.43 28.69
CA LEU A 4 23.28 -39.39 27.94
C LEU A 4 22.31 -38.23 27.71
N ALA A 5 22.52 -37.11 28.40
CA ALA A 5 21.72 -35.89 28.19
C ALA A 5 22.18 -35.18 26.92
N LEU A 6 21.37 -35.25 25.87
CA LEU A 6 21.51 -34.41 24.67
C LEU A 6 21.08 -32.98 25.03
N LEU A 7 22.05 -32.08 25.20
CA LEU A 7 21.80 -30.64 25.20
C LEU A 7 21.34 -30.20 23.80
N GLY A 8 20.02 -30.17 23.60
CA GLY A 8 19.42 -29.52 22.44
C GLY A 8 19.55 -28.01 22.58
N ALA A 9 20.45 -27.40 21.83
CA ALA A 9 20.54 -25.95 21.69
C ALA A 9 19.21 -25.40 21.18
N SER A 10 18.44 -24.78 22.07
CA SER A 10 17.19 -24.10 21.74
C SER A 10 17.50 -22.82 20.98
N ALA A 11 17.35 -22.88 19.65
CA ALA A 11 17.37 -21.71 18.79
C ALA A 11 16.18 -20.80 19.13
N SER A 12 16.48 -19.60 19.63
CA SER A 12 15.53 -18.54 19.90
C SER A 12 14.85 -18.06 18.60
N ALA A 13 13.55 -18.30 18.45
CA ALA A 13 12.78 -17.83 17.29
C ALA A 13 12.30 -16.39 17.52
N GLN A 14 12.80 -15.46 16.69
CA GLN A 14 12.59 -14.02 16.76
C GLN A 14 11.17 -13.62 16.29
N ALA A 15 10.62 -12.53 16.84
CA ALA A 15 9.34 -11.95 16.40
C ALA A 15 9.36 -11.63 14.89
N ALA A 16 8.23 -11.78 14.21
CA ALA A 16 8.15 -11.53 12.77
C ALA A 16 8.31 -10.02 12.47
N THR A 17 9.50 -9.67 12.02
CA THR A 17 9.87 -8.31 11.63
C THR A 17 9.36 -7.98 10.23
N VAL A 18 8.63 -6.87 10.07
CA VAL A 18 8.25 -6.32 8.77
C VAL A 18 9.15 -5.14 8.44
N THR A 19 9.92 -5.25 7.35
CA THR A 19 10.74 -4.14 6.87
C THR A 19 9.92 -3.20 5.97
N LEU A 20 9.81 -1.92 6.33
CA LEU A 20 9.30 -0.86 5.47
C LEU A 20 10.46 -0.09 4.86
N GLY A 21 10.43 0.13 3.55
CA GLY A 21 11.46 0.85 2.81
C GLY A 21 12.26 -0.02 1.85
N PRO A 22 13.31 0.51 1.20
CA PRO A 22 14.12 -0.23 0.27
C PRO A 22 14.91 -1.29 1.03
N ASN A 23 14.82 -2.55 0.59
CA ASN A 23 15.59 -3.64 1.15
C ASN A 23 16.11 -4.53 0.00
N PRO A 24 17.42 -4.54 -0.31
CA PRO A 24 18.47 -3.77 0.35
C PRO A 24 18.39 -2.25 0.03
N LEU A 25 19.05 -1.43 0.87
CA LEU A 25 19.30 -0.03 0.55
C LEU A 25 20.24 0.06 -0.66
N LYS A 26 19.99 1.00 -1.58
CA LYS A 26 20.70 1.09 -2.87
C LYS A 26 21.88 2.08 -2.85
N GLY A 27 22.20 2.63 -1.68
CA GLY A 27 23.23 3.64 -1.51
C GLY A 27 22.69 5.06 -1.72
N ALA A 28 23.06 5.97 -0.82
CA ALA A 28 22.79 7.40 -0.99
C ALA A 28 23.94 8.06 -1.76
N THR A 29 23.76 8.22 -3.06
CA THR A 29 24.75 8.83 -3.97
C THR A 29 24.31 10.19 -4.49
N MET A 30 23.06 10.59 -4.22
CA MET A 30 22.47 11.81 -4.73
C MET A 30 22.23 12.79 -3.59
N ASN A 31 22.74 14.00 -3.80
CA ASN A 31 22.15 15.20 -3.23
C ASN A 31 21.45 15.94 -4.37
N ALA A 32 20.52 16.83 -4.03
CA ALA A 32 19.96 17.74 -5.01
C ALA A 32 21.11 18.45 -5.77
N PRO A 33 21.04 18.61 -7.11
CA PRO A 33 22.09 19.24 -7.92
C PRO A 33 22.49 20.65 -7.45
N ASN A 34 21.64 21.29 -6.63
CA ASN A 34 21.80 22.63 -6.08
C ASN A 34 21.92 22.65 -4.53
N GLY A 35 22.25 21.53 -3.87
CA GLY A 35 22.21 21.39 -2.41
C GLY A 35 20.80 21.09 -1.87
N SER A 36 20.66 20.90 -0.55
CA SER A 36 19.42 20.44 0.12
C SER A 36 18.15 21.12 -0.39
N PRO A 37 16.97 20.47 -0.33
CA PRO A 37 15.71 21.04 -0.82
C PRO A 37 15.44 22.46 -0.28
N PRO A 38 14.67 23.31 -0.98
CA PRO A 38 14.32 24.64 -0.49
C PRO A 38 13.81 24.61 0.95
N GLY A 39 14.43 25.43 1.81
CA GLY A 39 14.18 25.43 3.25
C GLY A 39 14.97 24.39 4.04
N CYS A 40 15.82 23.58 3.42
CA CYS A 40 16.69 22.59 4.06
C CYS A 40 18.18 22.94 3.97
N GLY A 41 18.56 24.03 3.27
CA GLY A 41 19.93 24.31 2.86
C GLY A 41 20.76 25.24 3.75
N SER A 42 20.19 25.89 4.77
CA SER A 42 20.89 26.92 5.55
C SER A 42 20.78 26.69 7.06
N GLY A 43 21.86 26.20 7.67
CA GLY A 43 22.34 26.39 9.06
C GLY A 43 21.42 26.27 10.28
N SER A 44 20.11 26.14 10.12
CA SER A 44 19.13 26.19 11.22
C SER A 44 17.82 25.48 10.88
N ALA A 45 17.64 25.03 9.63
CA ALA A 45 16.41 24.41 9.22
C ALA A 45 16.47 22.88 9.35
N VAL A 46 15.61 22.34 10.21
CA VAL A 46 15.40 20.91 10.37
C VAL A 46 14.56 20.43 9.20
N CYS A 47 15.06 19.42 8.48
CA CYS A 47 14.31 18.83 7.39
C CYS A 47 13.90 17.41 7.65
N LEU A 48 12.62 17.18 7.40
CA LEU A 48 11.95 15.92 7.58
C LEU A 48 11.58 15.38 6.22
N TYR A 49 12.25 14.32 5.81
CA TYR A 49 12.08 13.68 4.52
C TYR A 49 11.21 12.44 4.66
N PHE A 50 10.22 12.29 3.79
CA PHE A 50 9.46 11.05 3.68
C PHE A 50 9.21 10.71 2.21
N ASN A 51 9.22 9.40 1.94
CA ASN A 51 9.02 8.91 0.60
C ASN A 51 7.53 8.93 0.26
N VAL A 52 7.20 9.37 -0.94
CA VAL A 52 5.85 9.45 -1.47
C VAL A 52 5.72 8.65 -2.77
N SER A 53 4.53 8.10 -2.99
CA SER A 53 4.15 7.39 -4.20
C SER A 53 2.71 7.76 -4.56
N ALA A 54 2.46 8.03 -5.83
CA ALA A 54 1.14 8.42 -6.35
C ALA A 54 0.44 9.56 -5.56
N GLY A 55 1.21 10.51 -5.00
CA GLY A 55 0.71 11.68 -4.28
C GLY A 55 0.38 11.45 -2.80
N GLY A 56 0.87 10.36 -2.19
CA GLY A 56 0.76 10.12 -0.74
C GLY A 56 1.97 9.37 -0.18
N PRO A 57 2.08 9.22 1.15
CA PRO A 57 3.22 8.56 1.80
C PRO A 57 3.38 7.11 1.34
N ALA A 58 4.61 6.72 1.03
CA ALA A 58 4.96 5.38 0.58
C ALA A 58 5.17 4.41 1.75
N TYR A 59 5.73 4.90 2.87
CA TYR A 59 6.08 4.07 4.03
C TYR A 59 5.05 4.27 5.12
N ILE A 60 3.96 3.50 5.03
CA ILE A 60 2.84 3.52 5.98
C ILE A 60 2.91 2.25 6.84
N ALA A 61 2.85 2.43 8.14
CA ALA A 61 2.81 1.34 9.12
C ALA A 61 1.55 0.48 8.93
N PRO A 62 1.70 -0.82 8.65
CA PRO A 62 0.55 -1.69 8.37
C PRO A 62 -0.22 -2.07 9.63
N PHE A 63 0.42 -2.05 10.81
CA PHE A 63 -0.16 -2.40 12.10
C PHE A 63 0.41 -1.49 13.20
N SER A 64 -0.24 -1.50 14.37
CA SER A 64 0.30 -0.85 15.56
C SER A 64 1.39 -1.74 16.18
N GLY A 65 2.51 -1.13 16.54
CA GLY A 65 3.74 -1.86 16.82
C GLY A 65 4.82 -1.01 17.45
N VAL A 66 6.02 -1.55 17.39
CA VAL A 66 7.27 -0.90 17.76
C VAL A 66 8.25 -1.08 16.61
N ILE A 67 8.89 0.00 16.20
CA ILE A 67 10.11 -0.06 15.39
C ILE A 67 11.24 -0.35 16.35
N ASN A 68 12.00 -1.43 16.10
CA ASN A 68 13.14 -1.83 16.94
C ASN A 68 14.49 -1.58 16.27
N THR A 69 14.50 -1.59 14.94
CA THR A 69 15.71 -1.36 14.16
C THR A 69 15.36 -0.47 12.98
N TRP A 70 16.25 0.46 12.67
CA TRP A 70 16.16 1.24 11.46
C TRP A 70 17.54 1.42 10.85
N ARG A 71 17.55 1.59 9.54
CA ARG A 71 18.77 1.70 8.75
C ARG A 71 18.66 2.88 7.84
N VAL A 72 19.79 3.52 7.61
CA VAL A 72 19.91 4.63 6.69
C VAL A 72 21.22 4.49 5.92
N SER A 73 21.17 4.73 4.62
CA SER A 73 22.37 4.87 3.80
C SER A 73 22.67 6.34 3.64
N THR A 74 23.91 6.74 3.93
CA THR A 74 24.37 8.12 3.80
C THR A 74 25.57 8.21 2.85
N GLY A 75 25.62 9.26 2.03
CA GLY A 75 26.76 9.58 1.17
C GLY A 75 27.77 10.52 1.81
N SER A 76 27.45 11.07 2.99
CA SER A 76 28.33 11.94 3.78
C SER A 76 28.20 11.61 5.27
N ALA A 77 29.29 11.82 6.02
CA ALA A 77 29.38 11.57 7.46
C ALA A 77 29.36 12.90 8.24
N SER A 78 28.18 13.50 8.38
CA SER A 78 28.02 14.76 9.13
C SER A 78 26.63 14.92 9.74
N GLY A 79 26.64 15.50 10.95
CA GLY A 79 25.50 15.89 11.78
C GLY A 79 24.63 14.76 12.32
N THR A 80 23.32 14.97 12.45
CA THR A 80 22.43 14.13 13.25
C THR A 80 21.23 13.64 12.46
N LEU A 81 20.88 12.38 12.71
CA LEU A 81 19.75 11.67 12.12
C LEU A 81 18.77 11.32 13.22
N THR A 82 17.49 11.57 12.97
CA THR A 82 16.41 11.17 13.88
C THR A 82 15.29 10.55 13.07
N LEU A 83 14.88 9.33 13.40
CA LEU A 83 13.71 8.71 12.80
C LEU A 83 12.44 9.29 13.44
N ARG A 84 11.44 9.62 12.63
CA ARG A 84 10.17 10.18 13.08
C ARG A 84 9.00 9.34 12.61
N VAL A 85 8.01 9.18 13.50
CA VAL A 85 6.71 8.59 13.20
C VAL A 85 5.68 9.71 13.10
N LEU A 86 4.99 9.77 11.96
CA LEU A 86 4.07 10.83 11.61
C LEU A 86 2.64 10.29 11.51
N ARG A 87 1.73 10.89 12.25
CA ARG A 87 0.30 10.57 12.17
C ARG A 87 -0.42 11.53 11.23
N PRO A 88 -1.21 11.04 10.26
CA PRO A 88 -2.05 11.90 9.44
C PRO A 88 -2.96 12.79 10.32
N ALA A 89 -2.94 14.08 10.06
CA ALA A 89 -3.85 15.07 10.64
C ALA A 89 -4.89 15.51 9.59
N SER A 90 -5.64 16.58 9.85
CA SER A 90 -6.59 17.11 8.87
C SER A 90 -5.88 17.60 7.60
N GLY A 91 -6.45 17.31 6.43
CA GLY A 91 -5.90 17.74 5.14
C GLY A 91 -4.65 16.95 4.73
N SER A 92 -3.60 17.66 4.31
CA SER A 92 -2.29 17.09 3.96
C SER A 92 -1.28 17.17 5.12
N SER A 93 -1.72 17.56 6.32
CA SER A 93 -0.85 17.74 7.47
C SER A 93 -0.56 16.45 8.22
N TYR A 94 0.56 16.41 8.91
CA TYR A 94 1.00 15.30 9.75
C TYR A 94 1.45 15.82 11.11
N THR A 95 1.19 15.05 12.15
CA THR A 95 1.66 15.30 13.52
C THR A 95 2.77 14.32 13.85
N VAL A 96 3.89 14.81 14.38
CA VAL A 96 4.94 13.93 14.92
C VAL A 96 4.43 13.28 16.19
N VAL A 97 4.37 11.96 16.25
CA VAL A 97 3.80 11.22 17.40
C VAL A 97 4.82 10.41 18.17
N ALA A 98 5.96 10.10 17.56
CA ALA A 98 7.07 9.43 18.21
C ALA A 98 8.37 9.67 17.44
N SER A 99 9.49 9.57 18.15
CA SER A 99 10.83 9.83 17.62
C SER A 99 11.86 8.88 18.19
N SER A 100 12.90 8.57 17.41
CA SER A 100 14.10 7.93 17.93
C SER A 100 14.90 8.88 18.82
N ALA A 101 15.92 8.36 19.49
CA ALA A 101 17.03 9.22 19.92
C ALA A 101 17.68 9.90 18.71
N SER A 102 18.35 11.02 18.92
CA SER A 102 19.18 11.65 17.89
C SER A 102 20.51 10.90 17.80
N HIS A 103 20.82 10.39 16.61
CA HIS A 103 22.04 9.62 16.36
C HIS A 103 23.02 10.43 15.50
N PRO A 104 24.32 10.42 15.83
CA PRO A 104 25.32 11.03 14.97
C PRO A 104 25.45 10.25 13.66
N ASN A 105 25.48 10.96 12.53
CA ASN A 105 25.82 10.43 11.22
C ASN A 105 27.34 10.29 11.09
N ALA A 106 27.88 9.23 11.68
CA ALA A 106 29.31 9.09 11.91
C ALA A 106 30.09 8.60 10.69
N THR A 107 29.44 7.90 9.76
CA THR A 107 30.10 7.28 8.59
C THR A 107 29.28 7.46 7.32
N THR A 108 29.90 7.16 6.17
CA THR A 108 29.19 6.94 4.90
C THR A 108 28.79 5.47 4.77
N GLY A 109 27.85 5.17 3.88
CA GLY A 109 27.32 3.82 3.69
C GLY A 109 26.10 3.53 4.58
N VAL A 110 25.79 2.25 4.78
CA VAL A 110 24.62 1.83 5.58
C VAL A 110 24.97 1.85 7.06
N GLN A 111 24.22 2.62 7.84
CA GLN A 111 24.25 2.66 9.29
C GLN A 111 22.98 2.01 9.83
N THR A 112 23.09 1.28 10.95
CA THR A 112 21.98 0.58 11.61
C THR A 112 21.87 1.07 13.04
N PHE A 113 20.66 1.46 13.43
CA PHE A 113 20.33 1.97 14.75
C PHE A 113 19.26 1.11 15.39
N SER A 114 19.29 1.00 16.72
CA SER A 114 18.31 0.25 17.50
C SER A 114 17.65 1.20 18.50
N ASP A 115 16.39 1.50 18.26
CA ASP A 115 15.54 2.36 19.09
C ASP A 115 14.19 1.67 19.24
N THR A 116 13.49 1.90 20.34
CA THR A 116 12.13 1.37 20.58
C THR A 116 11.12 2.49 20.36
N ILE A 117 10.54 2.56 19.17
CA ILE A 117 9.68 3.69 18.77
C ILE A 117 8.26 3.18 18.52
N PRO A 118 7.26 3.63 19.29
CA PRO A 118 5.88 3.19 19.11
C PRO A 118 5.32 3.73 17.80
N VAL A 119 4.49 2.91 17.15
CA VAL A 119 3.84 3.24 15.89
C VAL A 119 2.41 2.72 15.90
N ASN A 120 1.47 3.47 15.34
CA ASN A 120 0.11 3.00 15.08
C ASN A 120 -0.08 2.62 13.61
N SER A 121 -1.01 1.71 13.36
CA SER A 121 -1.46 1.43 11.99
C SER A 121 -1.90 2.73 11.30
N GLY A 122 -1.37 2.98 10.11
CA GLY A 122 -1.65 4.19 9.33
C GLY A 122 -0.68 5.35 9.56
N ASP A 123 0.20 5.27 10.56
CA ASP A 123 1.28 6.26 10.73
C ASP A 123 2.30 6.10 9.58
N THR A 124 2.94 7.20 9.15
CA THR A 124 3.99 7.19 8.14
C THR A 124 5.35 7.46 8.74
N ILE A 125 6.40 6.93 8.13
CA ILE A 125 7.77 7.00 8.64
C ILE A 125 8.55 8.05 7.86
N ALA A 126 9.23 8.93 8.58
CA ALA A 126 10.05 9.98 8.04
C ALA A 126 11.44 9.99 8.68
N LEU A 127 12.41 10.55 7.96
CA LEU A 127 13.77 10.72 8.42
C LEU A 127 14.07 12.21 8.56
N GLN A 128 14.33 12.62 9.79
CA GLN A 128 14.83 13.95 10.09
C GLN A 128 16.34 13.98 9.90
N ASN A 129 16.78 15.01 9.19
CA ASN A 129 18.17 15.32 8.94
C ASN A 129 18.41 16.77 9.38
N GLU A 130 19.12 16.94 10.50
CA GLU A 130 19.41 18.28 11.04
C GLU A 130 20.71 18.87 10.44
N SER A 131 21.32 18.11 9.55
CA SER A 131 22.53 18.44 8.81
C SER A 131 22.31 18.14 7.35
N ASN A 132 23.09 18.70 6.44
CA ASN A 132 22.91 18.46 5.00
C ASN A 132 23.49 17.11 4.55
N ALA A 133 23.20 16.02 5.28
CA ALA A 133 23.65 14.68 4.92
C ALA A 133 23.08 14.27 3.56
N ILE A 134 23.90 13.56 2.77
CA ILE A 134 23.49 13.01 1.48
C ILE A 134 22.67 11.74 1.76
N LEU A 135 21.36 11.77 1.53
CA LEU A 135 20.43 10.70 1.92
C LEU A 135 19.63 10.09 0.77
N PHE A 136 19.74 10.62 -0.45
CA PHE A 136 18.91 10.21 -1.57
C PHE A 136 19.65 9.26 -2.49
N GLY A 137 18.91 8.30 -3.04
CA GLY A 137 19.41 7.28 -3.95
C GLY A 137 18.33 6.87 -4.96
N PRO A 138 18.67 6.00 -5.93
CA PRO A 138 17.75 5.58 -6.98
C PRO A 138 16.46 4.98 -6.41
N GLY A 139 15.31 5.49 -6.82
CA GLY A 139 14.01 5.07 -6.29
C GLY A 139 13.45 3.82 -6.96
N ALA A 140 12.48 3.16 -6.32
CA ALA A 140 11.56 2.29 -7.07
C ALA A 140 10.77 3.12 -8.11
N THR A 141 10.29 2.48 -9.19
CA THR A 141 9.53 3.16 -10.25
C THR A 141 8.32 3.90 -9.63
N ALA A 142 8.31 5.24 -9.78
CA ALA A 142 7.31 6.18 -9.26
C ALA A 142 7.43 6.65 -7.79
N ASN A 143 8.48 6.26 -7.04
CA ASN A 143 8.77 6.90 -5.75
C ASN A 143 9.41 8.28 -5.97
N GLN A 144 9.00 9.23 -5.13
CA GLN A 144 9.58 10.57 -5.00
C GLN A 144 9.80 10.88 -3.52
N VAL A 145 10.52 11.95 -3.24
CA VAL A 145 10.68 12.50 -1.89
C VAL A 145 9.85 13.78 -1.78
N ASP A 146 9.11 13.89 -0.69
CA ASP A 146 8.52 15.13 -0.22
C ASP A 146 9.16 15.50 1.14
N TRP A 147 9.08 16.77 1.51
CA TRP A 147 9.74 17.25 2.73
C TRP A 147 8.95 18.33 3.45
N MET A 148 9.27 18.44 4.73
CA MET A 148 8.82 19.48 5.63
C MET A 148 10.05 20.15 6.22
N SER A 149 10.03 21.46 6.37
CA SER A 149 11.16 22.23 6.91
C SER A 149 10.71 23.20 8.00
N THR A 150 11.45 23.26 9.11
CA THR A 150 11.20 24.20 10.23
C THR A 150 12.50 24.86 10.66
N ALA A 151 12.43 26.13 11.08
CA ALA A 151 13.58 26.87 11.60
C ALA A 151 13.99 26.48 13.04
N SER A 152 13.30 25.52 13.65
CA SER A 152 13.54 25.06 15.02
C SER A 152 13.39 23.54 15.12
N PRO A 153 14.00 22.90 16.12
CA PRO A 153 13.84 21.47 16.38
C PRO A 153 12.37 21.07 16.43
N LEU A 154 12.05 20.01 15.69
CA LEU A 154 10.69 19.50 15.62
C LEU A 154 10.39 18.72 16.90
N ALA A 155 9.48 19.24 17.72
CA ALA A 155 9.01 18.57 18.92
C ALA A 155 7.96 17.50 18.58
N ASP A 156 7.89 16.45 19.39
CA ASP A 156 6.76 15.51 19.36
C ASP A 156 5.48 16.27 19.72
N GLY A 157 4.40 15.99 18.99
CA GLY A 157 3.14 16.72 19.05
C GLY A 157 3.04 17.89 18.06
N ALA A 158 4.13 18.29 17.39
CA ALA A 158 4.07 19.32 16.36
C ALA A 158 3.34 18.82 15.10
N THR A 159 2.42 19.64 14.59
CA THR A 159 1.72 19.39 13.32
C THR A 159 2.29 20.30 12.23
N MET A 160 2.58 19.71 11.08
CA MET A 160 3.13 20.42 9.92
C MET A 160 2.51 19.90 8.62
N SER A 161 2.62 20.66 7.54
CA SER A 161 2.25 20.23 6.20
C SER A 161 3.50 20.06 5.34
N PRO A 162 3.52 19.08 4.43
CA PRO A 162 4.53 19.01 3.39
C PRO A 162 4.52 20.29 2.57
N ASN A 163 5.69 20.70 2.10
CA ASN A 163 5.82 21.90 1.28
C ASN A 163 5.12 21.76 -0.09
N GLY A 164 4.60 20.57 -0.41
CA GLY A 164 3.83 20.28 -1.62
C GLY A 164 4.71 20.13 -2.86
N ASN A 165 6.02 20.19 -2.69
CA ASN A 165 7.01 20.04 -3.74
C ASN A 165 7.49 18.59 -3.79
N THR A 166 6.83 17.73 -4.57
CA THR A 166 7.34 16.39 -4.84
C THR A 166 8.32 16.45 -6.01
N SER A 167 9.58 16.06 -5.82
CA SER A 167 10.59 16.40 -6.83
C SER A 167 11.19 15.18 -7.54
N PRO A 168 11.04 15.11 -8.87
CA PRO A 168 11.98 14.43 -9.75
C PRO A 168 13.22 15.31 -10.07
N SER A 169 13.15 16.63 -9.88
CA SER A 169 14.19 17.60 -10.26
C SER A 169 15.49 17.47 -9.44
N TYR A 170 15.39 17.00 -8.19
CA TYR A 170 16.56 16.82 -7.30
C TYR A 170 17.35 15.55 -7.54
N CYS A 171 16.84 14.68 -8.40
CA CYS A 171 17.41 13.35 -8.63
C CYS A 171 17.72 13.15 -10.11
N GLY A 172 18.17 14.23 -10.76
CA GLY A 172 18.52 14.21 -12.18
C GLY A 172 17.32 13.99 -13.12
N GLY A 173 16.09 14.29 -12.67
CA GLY A 173 14.86 14.08 -13.45
C GLY A 173 14.28 12.66 -13.36
N GLY A 174 14.92 11.76 -12.61
CA GLY A 174 14.49 10.37 -12.40
C GLY A 174 13.79 10.12 -11.06
N PRO A 175 13.17 8.93 -10.87
CA PRO A 175 12.60 8.54 -9.58
C PRO A 175 13.70 8.35 -8.54
N CYS A 176 13.48 8.90 -7.34
CA CYS A 176 14.39 8.76 -6.21
C CYS A 176 13.63 8.62 -4.90
N GLU A 177 14.34 8.07 -3.92
CA GLU A 177 13.81 7.89 -2.57
C GLU A 177 14.93 8.13 -1.55
N ALA A 178 14.55 8.64 -0.38
CA ALA A 178 15.40 8.67 0.79
C ALA A 178 15.75 7.22 1.18
N GLN A 179 17.04 6.95 1.33
CA GLN A 179 17.58 5.61 1.50
C GLN A 179 17.56 5.19 2.97
N PHE A 180 16.35 4.99 3.51
CA PHE A 180 16.18 4.43 4.85
C PHE A 180 15.12 3.33 4.86
N ASN A 181 15.27 2.38 5.76
CA ASN A 181 14.27 1.36 6.05
C ASN A 181 14.12 1.15 7.56
N VAL A 182 13.01 0.56 7.95
CA VAL A 182 12.67 0.30 9.36
C VAL A 182 12.11 -1.09 9.53
N ASP A 183 12.41 -1.71 10.65
CA ASP A 183 11.98 -3.04 11.04
C ASP A 183 10.91 -2.91 12.14
N LEU A 184 9.66 -3.17 11.75
CA LEU A 184 8.49 -3.11 12.63
C LEU A 184 8.19 -4.47 13.22
N VAL A 185 7.90 -4.46 14.51
CA VAL A 185 7.40 -5.61 15.28
C VAL A 185 6.04 -5.25 15.87
N GLU A 186 5.09 -6.17 15.83
CA GLU A 186 3.73 -5.92 16.31
C GLU A 186 3.69 -5.84 17.85
N SER A 187 2.95 -4.86 18.37
CA SER A 187 2.68 -4.72 19.80
C SER A 187 1.44 -5.54 20.11
N THR A 188 1.57 -6.63 20.85
CA THR A 188 0.38 -7.31 21.37
C THR A 188 -0.38 -6.35 22.30
N PRO A 189 -1.69 -6.14 22.12
CA PRO A 189 -2.44 -5.26 23.02
C PRO A 189 -2.44 -5.88 24.42
N SER A 190 -1.74 -5.23 25.35
CA SER A 190 -1.74 -5.60 26.75
C SER A 190 -3.10 -5.23 27.34
N GLY A 191 -3.97 -6.23 27.50
CA GLY A 191 -5.21 -6.07 28.25
C GLY A 191 -4.91 -5.68 29.70
N THR A 192 -5.45 -4.55 30.14
CA THR A 192 -5.33 -4.06 31.51
C THR A 192 -6.07 -5.01 32.46
N GLY A 193 -5.34 -5.66 33.37
CA GLY A 193 -5.90 -6.43 34.49
C GLY A 193 -4.90 -6.44 35.65
N PRO A 194 -5.35 -6.32 36.92
CA PRO A 194 -4.45 -6.12 38.05
C PRO A 194 -3.65 -7.39 38.37
N ALA A 195 -2.45 -7.17 38.90
CA ALA A 195 -1.39 -8.15 39.13
C ALA A 195 -1.85 -9.44 39.85
N GLY A 196 -1.58 -10.59 39.21
CA GLY A 196 -1.60 -11.92 39.81
C GLY A 196 -0.31 -12.69 39.42
N PRO A 197 0.14 -13.65 40.25
CA PRO A 197 1.49 -14.25 40.16
C PRO A 197 1.66 -15.14 38.91
N PRO A 198 2.91 -15.39 38.46
CA PRO A 198 3.16 -15.92 37.13
C PRO A 198 2.99 -17.45 37.07
N LEU A 199 2.87 -17.93 35.83
CA LEU A 199 3.04 -19.31 35.33
C LEU A 199 1.74 -20.07 35.02
N GLY A 200 1.32 -19.88 33.78
CA GLY A 200 0.65 -20.89 32.97
C GLY A 200 0.86 -20.49 31.51
N THR A 201 1.72 -21.22 30.80
CA THR A 201 2.08 -20.96 29.41
C THR A 201 0.80 -20.82 28.56
N PRO A 202 0.53 -19.64 27.96
CA PRO A 202 -0.63 -19.50 27.10
C PRO A 202 -0.45 -20.42 25.87
N PRO A 203 -1.54 -21.00 25.34
CA PRO A 203 -1.46 -21.88 24.17
C PRO A 203 -0.78 -21.15 23.00
N PRO A 204 -0.10 -21.88 22.11
CA PRO A 204 0.74 -21.30 21.08
C PRO A 204 -0.02 -20.22 20.28
N PRO A 205 0.56 -19.01 20.10
CA PRO A 205 -0.05 -18.01 19.27
C PRO A 205 -0.14 -18.56 17.84
N ARG A 206 -1.35 -18.56 17.29
CA ARG A 206 -1.57 -18.96 15.90
C ARG A 206 -0.75 -18.05 15.00
N PRO A 207 -0.18 -18.55 13.89
CA PRO A 207 0.50 -17.72 12.90
C PRO A 207 -0.43 -16.57 12.48
N HIS A 208 -0.06 -15.34 12.85
CA HIS A 208 -0.75 -14.15 12.40
C HIS A 208 -0.35 -13.92 10.95
N LEU A 209 -1.15 -14.51 10.07
CA LEU A 209 -1.17 -14.18 8.65
C LEU A 209 -1.32 -12.65 8.57
N LEU A 210 -0.39 -11.98 7.87
CA LEU A 210 -0.62 -10.64 7.33
C LEU A 210 -2.09 -10.54 6.91
N PRO A 211 -2.84 -9.50 7.32
CA PRO A 211 -4.26 -9.45 7.03
C PRO A 211 -4.41 -9.54 5.52
N ALA A 212 -4.92 -10.69 5.06
CA ALA A 212 -5.05 -10.93 3.65
C ALA A 212 -5.92 -9.80 3.09
N PRO A 213 -5.59 -9.25 1.91
CA PRO A 213 -6.47 -8.30 1.27
C PRO A 213 -7.83 -8.97 1.12
N THR A 214 -8.85 -8.35 1.70
CA THR A 214 -10.23 -8.80 1.58
C THR A 214 -10.97 -7.77 0.72
N LEU A 215 -11.57 -8.28 -0.34
CA LEU A 215 -12.40 -7.48 -1.25
C LEU A 215 -13.84 -7.93 -1.04
N THR A 216 -14.66 -7.03 -0.51
CA THR A 216 -16.08 -7.27 -0.21
C THR A 216 -16.95 -6.22 -0.89
N GLY A 217 -18.27 -6.43 -0.90
CA GLY A 217 -19.21 -5.45 -1.44
C GLY A 217 -19.07 -5.17 -2.94
N LEU A 218 -18.43 -6.08 -3.71
CA LEU A 218 -18.27 -5.90 -5.15
C LEU A 218 -19.66 -5.85 -5.82
N GLY A 219 -20.01 -4.71 -6.39
CA GLY A 219 -21.27 -4.49 -7.07
C GLY A 219 -21.16 -3.50 -8.20
N VAL A 220 -22.03 -3.65 -9.20
CA VAL A 220 -22.17 -2.70 -10.31
C VAL A 220 -23.53 -2.05 -10.17
N THR A 221 -23.56 -0.74 -9.93
CA THR A 221 -24.80 0.01 -9.70
C THR A 221 -24.94 1.16 -10.72
N PRO A 222 -26.02 1.17 -11.53
CA PRO A 222 -27.03 0.12 -11.65
C PRO A 222 -26.50 -1.16 -12.33
N SER A 223 -27.15 -2.30 -12.09
CA SER A 223 -26.78 -3.59 -12.68
C SER A 223 -27.18 -3.73 -14.16
N ARG A 224 -27.97 -2.78 -14.68
CA ARG A 224 -28.37 -2.65 -16.09
C ARG A 224 -28.16 -1.21 -16.53
N PHE A 225 -27.34 -1.00 -17.55
CA PHE A 225 -27.02 0.35 -18.06
C PHE A 225 -26.63 0.30 -19.54
N SER A 226 -26.69 1.45 -20.20
CA SER A 226 -26.36 1.62 -21.63
C SER A 226 -24.96 2.20 -21.86
N LEU A 227 -24.40 1.95 -23.04
CA LEU A 227 -23.08 2.42 -23.47
C LEU A 227 -23.10 3.93 -23.85
N GLY A 228 -22.57 4.79 -22.98
CA GLY A 228 -22.11 6.15 -23.34
C GLY A 228 -23.11 7.32 -23.26
N ALA A 229 -22.51 8.53 -23.28
CA ALA A 229 -23.03 9.84 -22.91
C ALA A 229 -24.35 10.28 -23.59
N GLY A 230 -25.33 10.65 -22.76
CA GLY A 230 -26.59 11.25 -23.17
C GLY A 230 -27.45 11.58 -21.95
N ALA A 231 -28.26 12.64 -22.04
CA ALA A 231 -29.08 13.21 -20.97
C ALA A 231 -29.84 12.17 -20.09
N PRO A 232 -30.12 12.49 -18.81
CA PRO A 232 -30.66 11.53 -17.85
C PRO A 232 -32.10 11.14 -18.24
N ARG A 233 -32.33 9.91 -18.73
CA ARG A 233 -33.68 9.36 -18.91
C ARG A 233 -33.70 7.83 -18.73
N LEU A 234 -34.55 7.36 -17.81
CA LEU A 234 -35.05 6.00 -17.49
C LEU A 234 -34.09 4.79 -17.42
N ALA A 235 -32.97 4.77 -18.13
CA ALA A 235 -31.87 3.82 -17.95
C ALA A 235 -30.61 4.62 -17.60
N ALA A 236 -29.98 4.34 -16.44
CA ALA A 236 -28.81 5.13 -16.06
C ALA A 236 -27.68 4.94 -17.08
N VAL A 237 -27.04 6.05 -17.43
CA VAL A 237 -25.91 6.08 -18.36
C VAL A 237 -24.63 5.81 -17.58
N GLY A 238 -23.97 4.70 -17.91
CA GLY A 238 -22.85 4.20 -17.11
C GLY A 238 -23.27 3.58 -15.78
N ALA A 239 -22.30 2.98 -15.11
CA ALA A 239 -22.46 2.39 -13.79
C ALA A 239 -21.28 2.75 -12.89
N ARG A 240 -21.46 2.58 -11.59
CA ARG A 240 -20.37 2.63 -10.62
C ARG A 240 -20.05 1.22 -10.16
N ILE A 241 -18.78 0.84 -10.30
CA ILE A 241 -18.25 -0.36 -9.66
C ILE A 241 -17.91 0.03 -8.24
N ARG A 242 -18.64 -0.52 -7.27
CA ARG A 242 -18.42 -0.31 -5.84
C ARG A 242 -17.75 -1.54 -5.26
N PHE A 243 -16.80 -1.33 -4.37
CA PHE A 243 -16.13 -2.39 -3.63
C PHE A 243 -15.51 -1.82 -2.36
N THR A 244 -15.33 -2.66 -1.35
CA THR A 244 -14.69 -2.30 -0.09
C THR A 244 -13.42 -3.12 0.07
N LEU A 245 -12.34 -2.46 0.47
CA LEU A 245 -11.07 -3.09 0.80
C LEU A 245 -10.80 -2.91 2.29
N ASN A 246 -10.26 -3.92 2.95
CA ASN A 246 -9.76 -3.76 4.32
C ASN A 246 -8.44 -2.97 4.39
N LEU A 247 -7.65 -3.00 3.31
CA LEU A 247 -6.38 -2.28 3.20
C LEU A 247 -6.13 -1.82 1.76
N ALA A 248 -5.26 -0.83 1.59
CA ALA A 248 -4.92 -0.31 0.26
C ALA A 248 -4.25 -1.41 -0.58
N ALA A 249 -4.78 -1.67 -1.77
CA ALA A 249 -4.38 -2.81 -2.58
C ALA A 249 -4.54 -2.52 -4.07
N LEU A 250 -3.70 -3.16 -4.90
CA LEU A 250 -3.90 -3.19 -6.34
C LEU A 250 -5.08 -4.12 -6.65
N VAL A 251 -6.13 -3.60 -7.26
CA VAL A 251 -7.32 -4.38 -7.63
C VAL A 251 -7.31 -4.67 -9.13
N ARG A 252 -7.31 -5.95 -9.49
CA ARG A 252 -7.47 -6.41 -10.88
C ARG A 252 -8.92 -6.74 -11.15
N PHE A 253 -9.53 -6.00 -12.07
CA PHE A 253 -10.86 -6.28 -12.59
C PHE A 253 -10.77 -7.11 -13.86
N SER A 254 -11.56 -8.16 -13.93
CA SER A 254 -11.70 -9.05 -15.08
C SER A 254 -13.17 -9.10 -15.52
N PHE A 255 -13.39 -9.00 -16.82
CA PHE A 255 -14.71 -9.00 -17.41
C PHE A 255 -14.88 -10.25 -18.25
N ALA A 256 -15.94 -11.00 -18.00
CA ALA A 256 -16.29 -12.17 -18.79
C ALA A 256 -17.70 -12.02 -19.38
N ARG A 257 -17.84 -12.20 -20.69
CA ARG A 257 -19.11 -12.14 -21.40
C ARG A 257 -19.82 -13.50 -21.30
N ALA A 258 -21.12 -13.48 -21.01
CA ALA A 258 -21.96 -14.65 -21.08
C ALA A 258 -22.22 -15.02 -22.56
N THR A 259 -21.88 -16.24 -22.94
CA THR A 259 -22.11 -16.81 -24.27
C THR A 259 -22.91 -18.11 -24.16
N ALA A 260 -23.55 -18.48 -25.26
CA ALA A 260 -24.29 -19.73 -25.34
C ALA A 260 -23.33 -20.94 -25.31
N GLY A 261 -23.65 -21.91 -24.47
CA GLY A 261 -22.97 -23.19 -24.38
C GLY A 261 -23.94 -24.36 -24.25
N HIS A 262 -23.38 -25.55 -24.21
CA HIS A 262 -24.11 -26.80 -24.04
C HIS A 262 -23.37 -27.74 -23.09
N LYS A 263 -24.13 -28.53 -22.34
CA LYS A 263 -23.55 -29.51 -21.41
C LYS A 263 -22.98 -30.70 -22.16
N VAL A 264 -21.74 -31.06 -21.82
CA VAL A 264 -21.05 -32.28 -22.22
C VAL A 264 -20.63 -32.97 -20.93
N GLY A 265 -21.39 -34.00 -20.53
CA GLY A 265 -21.30 -34.56 -19.19
C GLY A 265 -21.61 -33.50 -18.11
N ARG A 266 -20.68 -33.31 -17.17
CA ARG A 266 -20.77 -32.28 -16.11
C ARG A 266 -20.21 -30.92 -16.53
N ALA A 267 -19.52 -30.82 -17.66
CA ALA A 267 -18.87 -29.59 -18.13
C ALA A 267 -19.77 -28.80 -19.09
N CYS A 268 -19.72 -27.47 -19.02
CA CYS A 268 -20.36 -26.59 -20.00
C CYS A 268 -19.33 -26.19 -21.07
N ARG A 269 -19.59 -26.54 -22.33
CA ARG A 269 -18.72 -26.21 -23.46
C ARG A 269 -19.31 -25.08 -24.31
N PRO A 270 -18.47 -24.17 -24.86
CA PRO A 270 -18.95 -23.11 -25.73
C PRO A 270 -19.54 -23.69 -27.03
N GLY A 271 -20.55 -23.02 -27.58
CA GLY A 271 -21.18 -23.40 -28.84
C GLY A 271 -22.66 -23.73 -28.71
N ARG A 272 -23.38 -23.66 -29.83
CA ARG A 272 -24.84 -23.84 -29.87
C ARG A 272 -25.22 -25.27 -29.51
N ALA A 273 -26.15 -25.42 -28.56
CA ALA A 273 -26.70 -26.73 -28.23
C ALA A 273 -27.41 -27.34 -29.45
N ARG A 274 -27.02 -28.58 -29.81
CA ARG A 274 -27.83 -29.43 -30.71
C ARG A 274 -29.13 -29.84 -29.96
N SER A 275 -30.21 -30.15 -30.69
CA SER A 275 -31.58 -30.24 -30.15
C SER A 275 -31.76 -31.14 -28.92
N ARG A 276 -30.89 -32.13 -28.71
CA ARG A 276 -30.96 -33.08 -27.58
C ARG A 276 -30.03 -32.76 -26.40
N ARG A 277 -29.22 -31.69 -26.44
CA ARG A 277 -28.29 -31.33 -25.35
C ARG A 277 -28.83 -30.18 -24.48
N LYS A 278 -28.68 -30.29 -23.16
CA LYS A 278 -29.06 -29.23 -22.21
C LYS A 278 -28.21 -27.97 -22.45
N ARG A 279 -28.88 -26.82 -22.52
CA ARG A 279 -28.24 -25.49 -22.65
C ARG A 279 -27.51 -25.13 -21.35
N CYS A 280 -26.43 -24.38 -21.47
CA CYS A 280 -25.74 -23.78 -20.34
C CYS A 280 -25.05 -22.47 -20.78
N THR A 281 -24.63 -21.65 -19.83
CA THR A 281 -23.95 -20.38 -20.12
C THR A 281 -22.45 -20.52 -19.86
N VAL A 282 -21.63 -20.16 -20.85
CA VAL A 282 -20.18 -20.09 -20.71
C VAL A 282 -19.78 -18.63 -20.51
N PHE A 283 -18.86 -18.37 -19.58
CA PHE A 283 -18.30 -17.05 -19.39
C PHE A 283 -16.93 -16.98 -20.06
N VAL A 284 -16.82 -16.20 -21.14
CA VAL A 284 -15.58 -16.01 -21.88
C VAL A 284 -14.93 -14.70 -21.45
N SER A 285 -13.69 -14.73 -20.96
CA SER A 285 -12.95 -13.53 -20.59
C SER A 285 -12.75 -12.62 -21.80
N VAL A 286 -13.15 -11.34 -21.68
CA VAL A 286 -13.08 -10.34 -22.76
C VAL A 286 -12.07 -9.22 -22.49
N GLY A 287 -11.45 -9.24 -21.31
CA GLY A 287 -10.43 -8.28 -20.89
C GLY A 287 -10.59 -7.85 -19.44
N GLY A 288 -9.75 -6.91 -19.03
CA GLY A 288 -9.69 -6.42 -17.66
C GLY A 288 -8.87 -5.14 -17.56
N PHE A 289 -8.91 -4.51 -16.40
CA PHE A 289 -8.04 -3.40 -16.06
C PHE A 289 -7.69 -3.46 -14.57
N SER A 290 -6.59 -2.81 -14.20
CA SER A 290 -6.11 -2.75 -12.82
C SER A 290 -6.17 -1.31 -12.32
N LEU A 291 -6.46 -1.14 -11.05
CA LEU A 291 -6.38 0.18 -10.39
C LEU A 291 -5.96 0.02 -8.93
N ASN A 292 -5.30 1.04 -8.39
CA ASN A 292 -4.96 1.09 -6.97
C ASN A 292 -6.17 1.56 -6.16
N GLY A 293 -6.66 0.70 -5.27
CA GLY A 293 -7.76 1.00 -4.36
C GLY A 293 -7.24 1.43 -2.99
N ARG A 294 -7.97 2.34 -2.33
CA ARG A 294 -7.67 2.76 -0.95
C ARG A 294 -8.33 1.80 0.03
N ALA A 295 -7.86 1.76 1.28
CA ALA A 295 -8.59 1.09 2.34
C ALA A 295 -9.99 1.73 2.51
N GLY A 296 -11.00 0.93 2.80
CA GLY A 296 -12.39 1.35 2.90
C GLY A 296 -13.17 1.27 1.58
N ALA A 297 -14.22 2.09 1.49
CA ALA A 297 -15.15 2.06 0.36
C ALA A 297 -14.56 2.76 -0.88
N ASN A 298 -14.60 2.08 -2.01
CA ASN A 298 -14.12 2.57 -3.29
C ASN A 298 -15.26 2.54 -4.32
N ALA A 299 -15.27 3.55 -5.20
CA ALA A 299 -16.24 3.65 -6.29
C ALA A 299 -15.54 4.12 -7.57
N VAL A 300 -15.72 3.36 -8.65
CA VAL A 300 -15.13 3.67 -9.96
C VAL A 300 -16.23 3.83 -10.99
N VAL A 301 -16.20 4.93 -11.74
CA VAL A 301 -17.14 5.17 -12.83
C VAL A 301 -16.78 4.26 -14.00
N PHE A 302 -17.77 3.51 -14.48
CA PHE A 302 -17.64 2.54 -15.56
C PHE A 302 -18.69 2.80 -16.64
N SER A 303 -18.24 3.23 -17.80
CA SER A 303 -19.11 3.55 -18.95
C SER A 303 -19.29 2.38 -19.92
N GLY A 304 -18.90 1.16 -19.54
CA GLY A 304 -18.86 0.00 -20.43
C GLY A 304 -17.61 -0.06 -21.32
N ARG A 305 -16.58 0.71 -21.01
CA ARG A 305 -15.28 0.73 -21.70
C ARG A 305 -14.18 0.13 -20.81
N LEU A 306 -13.34 -0.71 -21.39
CA LEU A 306 -12.16 -1.27 -20.72
C LEU A 306 -10.94 -0.37 -20.90
N THR A 307 -10.81 0.28 -22.06
CA THR A 307 -9.78 1.29 -22.36
C THR A 307 -10.38 2.36 -23.26
N ALA A 308 -9.64 3.44 -23.54
CA ALA A 308 -10.04 4.47 -24.49
C ALA A 308 -10.45 3.90 -25.87
N ARG A 309 -9.77 2.84 -26.32
CA ARG A 309 -9.94 2.20 -27.64
C ARG A 309 -10.84 0.95 -27.61
N ARG A 310 -11.13 0.39 -26.43
CA ARG A 310 -11.82 -0.91 -26.31
C ARG A 310 -13.09 -0.80 -25.47
N ALA A 311 -14.23 -0.89 -26.14
CA ALA A 311 -15.56 -0.94 -25.53
C ALA A 311 -16.09 -2.37 -25.47
N LEU A 312 -16.90 -2.68 -24.45
CA LEU A 312 -17.63 -3.93 -24.37
C LEU A 312 -18.85 -3.90 -25.28
N ALA A 313 -19.20 -5.03 -25.89
CA ALA A 313 -20.42 -5.19 -26.66
C ALA A 313 -21.65 -5.30 -25.73
N ALA A 314 -22.86 -5.08 -26.25
CA ALA A 314 -24.07 -5.33 -25.48
C ALA A 314 -24.19 -6.82 -25.10
N GLY A 315 -24.70 -7.10 -23.90
CA GLY A 315 -24.91 -8.46 -23.39
C GLY A 315 -24.79 -8.57 -21.87
N ALA A 316 -24.92 -9.80 -21.36
CA ALA A 316 -24.72 -10.12 -19.95
C ALA A 316 -23.23 -10.37 -19.66
N TYR A 317 -22.76 -9.86 -18.53
CA TYR A 317 -21.37 -9.89 -18.10
C TYR A 317 -21.23 -10.32 -16.66
N ARG A 318 -20.08 -10.93 -16.36
CA ARG A 318 -19.58 -11.19 -15.01
C ARG A 318 -18.31 -10.36 -14.80
N LEU A 319 -18.33 -9.53 -13.78
CA LEU A 319 -17.18 -8.85 -13.22
C LEU A 319 -16.52 -9.76 -12.18
N GLY A 320 -15.23 -9.99 -12.29
CA GLY A 320 -14.39 -10.56 -11.23
C GLY A 320 -13.43 -9.50 -10.72
N ALA A 321 -13.27 -9.39 -9.41
CA ALA A 321 -12.26 -8.52 -8.79
C ALA A 321 -11.38 -9.32 -7.83
N GLN A 322 -10.08 -9.08 -7.90
CA GLN A 322 -9.08 -9.64 -6.99
C GLN A 322 -8.16 -8.51 -6.51
N ALA A 323 -7.98 -8.41 -5.20
CA ALA A 323 -7.06 -7.45 -4.58
C ALA A 323 -5.72 -8.12 -4.25
N PHE A 324 -4.63 -7.39 -4.48
CA PHE A 324 -3.25 -7.81 -4.27
C PHE A 324 -2.57 -6.84 -3.32
N ALA A 325 -2.07 -7.35 -2.21
CA ALA A 325 -1.33 -6.58 -1.21
C ALA A 325 -0.49 -7.53 -0.35
N ASN A 326 0.66 -7.04 0.11
CA ASN A 326 1.55 -7.78 1.02
C ASN A 326 1.93 -9.18 0.49
N GLY A 327 2.10 -9.33 -0.83
CA GLY A 327 2.38 -10.63 -1.49
C GLY A 327 1.21 -11.63 -1.49
N GLN A 328 0.05 -11.25 -0.94
CA GLN A 328 -1.15 -12.09 -0.84
C GLN A 328 -2.24 -11.63 -1.82
N VAL A 329 -3.15 -12.56 -2.15
CA VAL A 329 -4.26 -12.33 -3.08
C VAL A 329 -5.59 -12.56 -2.37
N SER A 330 -6.55 -11.68 -2.58
CA SER A 330 -7.89 -11.82 -2.03
C SER A 330 -8.65 -12.98 -2.67
N ARG A 331 -9.66 -13.47 -1.96
CA ARG A 331 -10.70 -14.28 -2.60
C ARG A 331 -11.32 -13.49 -3.76
N PRO A 332 -11.56 -14.12 -4.93
CA PRO A 332 -12.15 -13.42 -6.06
C PRO A 332 -13.61 -13.08 -5.77
N ALA A 333 -13.94 -11.80 -5.67
CA ALA A 333 -15.32 -11.37 -5.62
C ALA A 333 -15.89 -11.31 -7.04
N ARG A 334 -17.18 -11.60 -7.16
CA ARG A 334 -17.87 -11.67 -8.46
C ARG A 334 -19.18 -10.89 -8.41
N ALA A 335 -19.43 -10.09 -9.43
CA ALA A 335 -20.69 -9.38 -9.64
C ALA A 335 -21.19 -9.62 -11.07
N SER A 336 -22.50 -9.57 -11.27
CA SER A 336 -23.12 -9.74 -12.60
C SER A 336 -23.79 -8.43 -13.01
N PHE A 337 -23.69 -8.08 -14.28
CA PHE A 337 -24.36 -6.90 -14.83
C PHE A 337 -24.72 -7.11 -16.31
N THR A 338 -25.65 -6.30 -16.82
CA THR A 338 -26.08 -6.33 -18.21
C THR A 338 -25.81 -4.99 -18.88
N LEU A 339 -25.07 -5.05 -19.98
CA LEU A 339 -24.81 -3.91 -20.84
C LEU A 339 -25.86 -3.87 -21.96
N GLN A 340 -26.65 -2.81 -22.01
CA GLN A 340 -27.67 -2.63 -23.05
C GLN A 340 -27.07 -2.00 -24.30
N PRO A 341 -27.60 -2.32 -25.49
CA PRO A 341 -27.17 -1.68 -26.74
C PRO A 341 -27.40 -0.17 -26.68
N LYS A 342 -26.54 0.59 -27.38
CA LYS A 342 -26.84 1.99 -27.66
C LYS A 342 -28.17 2.05 -28.40
N ARG A 343 -29.16 2.74 -27.83
CA ARG A 343 -30.42 2.98 -28.53
C ARG A 343 -30.09 3.87 -29.74
N LYS A 344 -30.36 3.40 -30.96
CA LYS A 344 -30.29 4.25 -32.17
C LYS A 344 -31.19 5.46 -31.91
N ARG A 345 -30.66 6.69 -32.07
CA ARG A 345 -31.52 7.87 -32.17
C ARG A 345 -32.46 7.63 -33.35
N ARG A 346 -33.76 7.60 -33.08
CA ARG A 346 -34.78 7.84 -34.11
C ARG A 346 -34.83 9.33 -34.36
#